data_AF-A0A953H1Y2-F1
#
_entry.id   AF-A0A953H1Y2-F1
#
_cell.length_a   1.000
_cell.length_b   1.000
_cell.length_c   1.000
_cell.angle_alpha   90.00
_cell.angle_beta   90.00
_cell.angle_gamma   90.00
#
_symmetry.space_group_name_H-M   'P 1'
#
loop_
_entity.id
_entity.type
_entity.pdbx_description
1 polymer ?
#
loop_
_entity_poly.entity_id
_entity_poly.type
_entity_poly.pdbx_seq_one_letter_code
_entity_poly.pdbx_strand_id
1 'polypeptide(L)'
;MLPVEPILHPSPRRIQWLGFFTFVGHPLFFWIWAYWLVQPYESLTLRLAVSLMGLILILPAVNRDPFSLFTITIFTIVTWLQLPVFFSWMYLSNSGNSVWLASFSVMILIWFGVTDWRIATVGLLLGGIVAWLLFTALGPAVPIISGEQSTINAIVILFSFATALTMGASSANARQAELTFSKEKNKALQALSGSIAHEMRNPLSQIKYSLDCIGNSLPAPTSTDLAHPIAAQTLHELYRNVAQGHIAIKRGLQVISMTLSEVSSQAIDRSHFDYVSAAIATQKAVDEYGYETQEERKKVRVQILQDFIFKGEETLYIFILFNLIKNALYYFKSHPNANLTITVEEGKVLVRDTG
;
A
#
# COMPACT_ATOMS: atom_id res chain seq x y z
N MET A 1 5.60 -12.26 -14.25
CA MET A 1 4.51 -11.64 -15.04
C MET A 1 3.31 -11.47 -14.12
N LEU A 2 2.59 -10.35 -14.21
CA LEU A 2 1.31 -10.19 -13.52
C LEU A 2 0.34 -11.33 -13.92
N PRO A 3 -0.42 -11.88 -12.95
CA PRO A 3 -1.50 -12.80 -13.28
C PRO A 3 -2.49 -12.12 -14.23
N VAL A 4 -3.16 -12.93 -15.05
CA VAL A 4 -4.20 -12.44 -15.96
C VAL A 4 -5.44 -12.12 -15.13
N GLU A 5 -5.99 -10.92 -15.30
CA GLU A 5 -7.17 -10.46 -14.56
C GLU A 5 -8.34 -10.19 -15.52
N PRO A 6 -9.33 -11.10 -15.61
CA PRO A 6 -10.48 -10.91 -16.50
C PRO A 6 -11.34 -9.69 -16.16
N ILE A 7 -11.37 -9.30 -14.89
CA ILE A 7 -12.04 -8.08 -14.42
C ILE A 7 -10.97 -7.17 -13.83
N LEU A 8 -10.69 -6.03 -14.48
CA LEU A 8 -9.84 -5.01 -13.88
C LEU A 8 -10.56 -4.34 -12.70
N HIS A 9 -9.82 -3.89 -11.69
CA HIS A 9 -10.34 -3.23 -10.48
C HIS A 9 -11.67 -3.85 -9.98
N PRO A 10 -11.67 -5.16 -9.67
CA PRO A 10 -12.89 -5.90 -9.37
C PRO A 10 -13.58 -5.32 -8.13
N SER A 11 -14.81 -4.85 -8.30
CA SER A 11 -15.65 -4.38 -7.19
C SER A 11 -17.14 -4.57 -7.53
N PRO A 12 -18.00 -4.86 -6.53
CA PRO A 12 -19.43 -5.04 -6.78
C PRO A 12 -20.07 -3.82 -7.45
N ARG A 13 -19.72 -2.62 -6.97
CA ARG A 13 -20.22 -1.36 -7.51
C ARG A 13 -19.82 -1.15 -8.97
N ARG A 14 -18.57 -1.47 -9.35
CA ARG A 14 -18.12 -1.33 -10.74
C ARG A 14 -18.93 -2.24 -11.67
N ILE A 15 -19.15 -3.50 -11.27
CA ILE A 15 -19.95 -4.46 -12.04
C ILE A 15 -21.40 -3.96 -12.17
N GLN A 16 -21.99 -3.47 -11.08
CA GLN A 16 -23.35 -2.89 -11.08
C GLN A 16 -23.46 -1.68 -12.00
N TRP A 17 -22.51 -0.74 -11.95
CA TRP A 17 -22.54 0.44 -12.80
C TRP A 17 -22.39 0.10 -14.29
N LEU A 18 -21.51 -0.84 -14.63
CA LEU A 18 -21.40 -1.34 -16.00
C LEU A 18 -22.70 -2.01 -16.45
N GLY A 19 -23.28 -2.88 -15.62
CA GLY A 19 -24.57 -3.51 -15.89
C GLY A 19 -25.71 -2.51 -16.07
N PHE A 20 -25.80 -1.50 -15.20
CA PHE A 20 -26.78 -0.43 -15.26
C PHE A 20 -26.64 0.41 -16.52
N PHE A 21 -25.41 0.81 -16.86
CA PHE A 21 -25.12 1.55 -18.09
C PHE A 21 -25.55 0.75 -19.33
N THR A 22 -25.27 -0.56 -19.37
CA THR A 22 -25.76 -1.45 -20.43
C THR A 22 -27.29 -1.51 -20.47
N PHE A 23 -27.91 -1.79 -19.32
CA PHE A 23 -29.35 -2.02 -19.23
C PHE A 23 -30.15 -0.80 -19.69
N VAL A 24 -29.78 0.39 -19.22
CA VAL A 24 -30.47 1.65 -19.56
C VAL A 24 -29.99 2.21 -20.90
N GLY A 25 -28.70 2.09 -21.20
CA GLY A 25 -28.07 2.68 -22.38
C GLY A 25 -28.59 2.09 -23.68
N HIS A 26 -28.74 0.75 -23.79
CA HIS A 26 -29.16 0.14 -25.05
C HIS A 26 -30.57 0.54 -25.52
N PRO A 27 -31.61 0.54 -24.68
CA PRO A 27 -32.93 1.05 -25.06
C PRO A 27 -32.90 2.53 -25.44
N LEU A 28 -32.12 3.34 -24.71
CA LEU A 28 -31.95 4.77 -25.03
C LEU A 28 -31.28 4.95 -26.40
N PHE A 29 -30.18 4.24 -26.66
CA PHE A 29 -29.48 4.28 -27.94
C PHE A 29 -30.34 3.73 -29.08
N PHE A 30 -31.20 2.73 -28.83
CA PHE A 30 -32.18 2.31 -29.82
C PHE A 30 -33.09 3.49 -30.21
N TRP A 31 -33.66 4.21 -29.24
CA TRP A 31 -34.51 5.35 -29.54
C TRP A 31 -33.76 6.45 -30.33
N ILE A 32 -32.53 6.77 -29.91
CA ILE A 32 -31.68 7.75 -30.59
C ILE A 32 -31.42 7.34 -32.05
N TRP A 33 -30.96 6.11 -32.29
CA TRP A 33 -30.51 5.68 -33.61
C TRP A 33 -31.63 5.17 -34.51
N ALA A 34 -32.81 4.83 -33.98
CA ALA A 34 -33.95 4.39 -34.78
C ALA A 34 -34.91 5.52 -35.15
N TYR A 35 -35.05 6.56 -34.31
CA TYR A 35 -36.06 7.61 -34.50
C TYR A 35 -35.51 9.03 -34.58
N TRP A 36 -34.46 9.38 -33.83
CA TRP A 36 -33.95 10.76 -33.79
C TRP A 36 -32.84 11.01 -34.81
N LEU A 37 -31.75 10.25 -34.73
CA LEU A 37 -30.56 10.33 -35.58
C LEU A 37 -30.43 9.03 -36.40
N VAL A 38 -31.43 8.79 -37.25
CA VAL A 38 -31.68 7.50 -37.91
C VAL A 38 -30.42 6.91 -38.55
N GLN A 39 -30.06 5.70 -38.15
CA GLN A 39 -28.99 4.91 -38.75
C GLN A 39 -29.55 3.90 -39.78
N PRO A 40 -28.76 3.49 -40.81
CA PRO A 40 -29.20 2.54 -41.83
C PRO A 40 -29.74 1.21 -41.28
N TYR A 41 -29.15 0.73 -40.18
CA TYR A 41 -29.57 -0.49 -39.52
C TYR A 41 -29.65 -0.32 -38.01
N GLU A 42 -30.82 -0.62 -37.46
CA GLU A 42 -31.08 -0.76 -36.02
C GLU A 42 -32.06 -1.90 -35.75
N SER A 43 -31.93 -2.55 -34.60
CA SER A 43 -32.77 -3.68 -34.20
C SER A 43 -33.14 -3.60 -32.72
N LEU A 44 -34.43 -3.41 -32.44
CA LEU A 44 -34.96 -3.38 -31.07
C LEU A 44 -34.67 -4.69 -30.34
N THR A 45 -34.86 -5.82 -31.01
CA THR A 45 -34.66 -7.15 -30.43
C THR A 45 -33.22 -7.35 -29.97
N LEU A 46 -32.24 -6.96 -30.79
CA LEU A 46 -30.82 -7.04 -30.41
C LEU A 46 -30.51 -6.12 -29.23
N ARG A 47 -31.02 -4.87 -29.25
CA ARG A 47 -30.80 -3.88 -28.18
C ARG A 47 -31.39 -4.34 -26.85
N LEU A 48 -32.59 -4.90 -26.86
CA LEU A 48 -33.22 -5.46 -25.66
C LEU A 48 -32.49 -6.72 -25.17
N ALA A 49 -32.03 -7.59 -26.06
CA ALA A 49 -31.25 -8.77 -25.66
C ALA A 49 -29.96 -8.35 -24.92
N VAL A 50 -29.20 -7.40 -25.47
CA VAL A 50 -27.98 -6.90 -24.82
C VAL A 50 -28.28 -6.11 -23.55
N SER A 51 -29.37 -5.34 -23.52
CA SER A 51 -29.86 -4.66 -22.31
C SER A 51 -30.11 -5.66 -21.17
N LEU A 52 -30.83 -6.75 -21.45
CA LEU A 52 -31.13 -7.80 -20.48
C LEU A 52 -29.86 -8.51 -19.99
N MET A 53 -28.85 -8.67 -20.83
CA MET A 53 -27.55 -9.17 -20.38
C MET A 53 -26.88 -8.22 -19.37
N GLY A 54 -27.02 -6.91 -19.56
CA GLY A 54 -26.60 -5.90 -18.57
C GLY A 54 -27.29 -6.06 -17.22
N LEU A 55 -28.58 -6.39 -17.22
CA LEU A 55 -29.35 -6.66 -15.99
C LEU A 55 -28.77 -7.83 -15.18
N ILE A 56 -28.25 -8.87 -15.84
CA ILE A 56 -27.61 -10.02 -15.18
C ILE A 56 -26.45 -9.57 -14.28
N LEU A 57 -25.66 -8.57 -14.71
CA LEU A 57 -24.55 -8.03 -13.93
C LEU A 57 -25.00 -7.24 -12.69
N ILE A 58 -26.23 -6.74 -12.68
CA ILE A 58 -26.82 -5.98 -11.56
C ILE A 58 -27.34 -6.93 -10.46
N LEU A 59 -27.60 -8.20 -10.79
CA LEU A 59 -28.14 -9.14 -9.82
C LEU A 59 -27.14 -9.44 -8.68
N PRO A 60 -27.57 -9.43 -7.41
CA PRO A 60 -26.70 -9.75 -6.26
C PRO A 60 -26.06 -11.13 -6.35
N ALA A 61 -26.72 -12.08 -7.02
CA ALA A 61 -26.17 -13.42 -7.28
C ALA A 61 -24.88 -13.40 -8.10
N VAL A 62 -24.67 -12.35 -8.92
CA VAL A 62 -23.48 -12.16 -9.75
C VAL A 62 -22.54 -11.14 -9.12
N ASN A 63 -23.00 -9.95 -8.72
CA ASN A 63 -22.03 -8.91 -8.32
C ASN A 63 -21.50 -8.99 -6.87
N ARG A 64 -22.06 -9.85 -6.01
CA ARG A 64 -21.68 -9.90 -4.58
C ARG A 64 -20.20 -10.23 -4.37
N ASP A 65 -19.68 -11.20 -5.11
CA ASP A 65 -18.27 -11.61 -5.06
C ASP A 65 -17.60 -11.49 -6.43
N PRO A 66 -16.96 -10.35 -6.72
CA PRO A 66 -16.23 -10.11 -7.97
C PRO A 66 -15.10 -11.09 -8.26
N PHE A 67 -14.61 -11.81 -7.26
CA PHE A 67 -13.49 -12.75 -7.39
C PHE A 67 -13.95 -14.18 -7.62
N SER A 68 -15.25 -14.46 -7.45
CA SER A 68 -15.80 -15.78 -7.72
C SER A 68 -15.70 -16.12 -9.21
N LEU A 69 -15.37 -17.39 -9.51
CA LEU A 69 -15.30 -17.89 -10.88
C LEU A 69 -16.62 -17.71 -11.64
N PHE A 70 -17.75 -17.85 -10.95
CA PHE A 70 -19.08 -17.60 -11.50
C PHE A 70 -19.21 -16.18 -12.03
N THR A 71 -18.86 -15.19 -11.21
CA THR A 71 -18.93 -13.77 -11.58
C THR A 71 -17.97 -13.41 -12.69
N ILE A 72 -16.73 -13.89 -12.58
CA ILE A 72 -15.70 -13.71 -13.62
C ILE A 72 -16.19 -14.24 -14.96
N THR A 73 -16.79 -15.44 -14.97
CA THR A 73 -17.28 -16.07 -16.20
C THR A 73 -18.45 -15.29 -16.79
N ILE A 74 -19.47 -14.99 -15.99
CA ILE A 74 -20.65 -14.23 -16.45
C ILE A 74 -20.27 -12.84 -16.93
N PHE A 75 -19.44 -12.11 -16.16
CA PHE A 75 -18.95 -10.80 -16.55
C PHE A 75 -18.21 -10.85 -17.89
N THR A 76 -17.29 -11.80 -18.04
CA THR A 76 -16.49 -11.94 -19.27
C THR A 76 -17.38 -12.25 -20.47
N ILE A 77 -18.34 -13.19 -20.34
CA ILE A 77 -19.26 -13.54 -21.43
C ILE A 77 -20.14 -12.35 -21.81
N VAL A 78 -20.76 -11.70 -20.83
CA VAL A 78 -21.67 -10.56 -21.06
C VAL A 78 -20.93 -9.40 -21.71
N THR A 79 -19.78 -9.00 -21.16
CA THR A 79 -19.01 -7.89 -21.69
C THR A 79 -18.41 -8.21 -23.06
N TRP A 80 -17.97 -9.44 -23.32
CA TRP A 80 -17.45 -9.86 -24.62
C TRP A 80 -18.53 -9.86 -25.72
N LEU A 81 -19.72 -10.38 -25.43
CA LEU A 81 -20.85 -10.37 -26.36
C LEU A 81 -21.35 -8.94 -26.62
N GLN A 82 -21.45 -8.12 -25.57
CA GLN A 82 -21.92 -6.75 -25.69
C GLN A 82 -20.93 -5.82 -26.40
N LEU A 83 -19.63 -5.94 -26.12
CA LEU A 83 -18.64 -4.99 -26.59
C LEU A 83 -18.03 -5.49 -27.91
N PRO A 84 -17.07 -6.44 -27.94
CA PRO A 84 -16.51 -6.95 -29.19
C PRO A 84 -17.52 -7.43 -30.22
N VAL A 85 -18.48 -8.28 -29.85
CA VAL A 85 -19.36 -8.94 -30.83
C VAL A 85 -20.44 -7.98 -31.34
N PHE A 86 -21.24 -7.39 -30.44
CA PHE A 86 -22.35 -6.53 -30.84
C PHE A 86 -21.88 -5.25 -31.56
N PHE A 87 -20.80 -4.58 -31.12
CA PHE A 87 -20.34 -3.37 -31.83
C PHE A 87 -19.72 -3.71 -33.19
N SER A 88 -19.02 -4.84 -33.32
CA SER A 88 -18.52 -5.30 -34.64
C SER A 88 -19.69 -5.62 -35.58
N TRP A 89 -20.73 -6.29 -35.08
CA TRP A 89 -21.95 -6.58 -35.85
C TRP A 89 -22.62 -5.29 -36.33
N MET A 90 -22.80 -4.32 -35.44
CA MET A 90 -23.47 -3.06 -35.78
C MET A 90 -22.64 -2.21 -36.74
N TYR A 91 -21.30 -2.24 -36.64
CA TYR A 91 -20.40 -1.61 -37.60
C TYR A 91 -20.54 -2.20 -39.01
N LEU A 92 -20.56 -3.53 -39.13
CA LEU A 92 -20.76 -4.20 -40.42
C LEU A 92 -22.17 -3.94 -40.98
N SER A 93 -23.19 -4.04 -40.12
CA SER A 93 -24.60 -3.85 -40.50
C SER A 93 -24.95 -2.41 -40.89
N ASN A 94 -24.09 -1.44 -40.59
CA ASN A 94 -24.24 -0.04 -40.99
C ASN A 94 -23.22 0.39 -42.05
N SER A 95 -22.72 -0.57 -42.84
CA SER A 95 -21.75 -0.33 -43.93
C SER A 95 -20.53 0.49 -43.49
N GLY A 96 -20.09 0.31 -42.25
CA GLY A 96 -18.92 1.00 -41.69
C GLY A 96 -19.03 2.53 -41.71
N ASN A 97 -20.23 3.09 -41.56
CA ASN A 97 -20.42 4.54 -41.54
C ASN A 97 -19.64 5.22 -40.40
N SER A 98 -19.53 6.55 -40.44
CA SER A 98 -18.72 7.33 -39.49
C SER A 98 -19.20 7.22 -38.03
N VAL A 99 -20.50 7.11 -37.80
CA VAL A 99 -21.10 6.97 -36.46
C VAL A 99 -20.68 5.64 -35.81
N TRP A 100 -20.77 4.55 -36.57
CA TRP A 100 -20.40 3.23 -36.08
C TRP A 100 -18.89 3.01 -36.05
N LEU A 101 -18.13 3.64 -36.94
CA LEU A 101 -16.67 3.71 -36.82
C LEU A 101 -16.28 4.36 -35.49
N ALA A 102 -16.82 5.54 -35.17
CA ALA A 102 -16.54 6.24 -33.92
C ALA A 102 -16.98 5.41 -32.70
N SER A 103 -18.16 4.81 -32.76
CA SER A 103 -18.69 3.96 -31.68
C SER A 103 -17.81 2.72 -31.45
N PHE A 104 -17.34 2.08 -32.52
CA PHE A 104 -16.44 0.93 -32.46
C PHE A 104 -15.06 1.32 -31.90
N SER A 105 -14.50 2.45 -32.34
CA SER A 105 -13.25 2.99 -31.80
C SER A 105 -13.31 3.25 -30.30
N VAL A 106 -14.40 3.87 -29.81
CA VAL A 106 -14.60 4.09 -28.37
C VAL A 106 -14.80 2.76 -27.63
N MET A 107 -15.54 1.81 -28.22
CA MET A 107 -15.71 0.48 -27.65
C MET A 107 -14.39 -0.27 -27.45
N ILE A 108 -13.43 -0.16 -28.38
CA ILE A 108 -12.09 -0.75 -28.21
C ILE A 108 -11.42 -0.20 -26.94
N LEU A 109 -11.46 1.12 -26.73
CA LEU A 109 -10.89 1.74 -25.53
C LEU A 109 -11.59 1.27 -24.25
N ILE A 110 -12.93 1.21 -24.27
CA ILE A 110 -13.72 0.72 -23.12
C ILE A 110 -13.36 -0.74 -22.80
N TRP A 111 -13.27 -1.60 -23.83
CA TRP A 111 -12.96 -3.02 -23.66
C TRP A 111 -11.60 -3.25 -23.00
N PHE A 112 -10.56 -2.54 -23.45
CA PHE A 112 -9.24 -2.57 -22.82
C PHE A 112 -9.20 -1.92 -21.43
N GLY A 113 -10.15 -1.04 -21.11
CA GLY A 113 -10.30 -0.45 -19.78
C GLY A 113 -11.02 -1.35 -18.77
N VAL A 114 -11.79 -2.35 -19.22
CA VAL A 114 -12.54 -3.27 -18.34
C VAL A 114 -11.85 -4.60 -18.10
N THR A 115 -11.03 -5.09 -19.04
CA THR A 115 -10.34 -6.38 -18.94
C THR A 115 -8.85 -6.25 -19.23
N ASP A 116 -8.04 -7.21 -18.77
CA ASP A 116 -6.61 -7.27 -19.04
C ASP A 116 -6.31 -7.18 -20.54
N TRP A 117 -5.33 -6.38 -20.93
CA TRP A 117 -5.00 -6.12 -22.34
C TRP A 117 -4.76 -7.40 -23.16
N ARG A 118 -4.28 -8.48 -22.54
CA ARG A 118 -4.08 -9.79 -23.19
C ARG A 118 -5.41 -10.42 -23.57
N ILE A 119 -6.34 -10.49 -22.61
CA ILE A 119 -7.71 -10.95 -22.84
C ILE A 119 -8.41 -10.02 -23.82
N ALA A 120 -8.23 -8.71 -23.67
CA ALA A 120 -8.86 -7.72 -24.51
C ALA A 120 -8.46 -7.90 -25.99
N THR A 121 -7.18 -8.11 -26.25
CA THR A 121 -6.63 -8.33 -27.60
C THR A 121 -7.21 -9.58 -28.24
N VAL A 122 -7.15 -10.72 -27.55
CA VAL A 122 -7.70 -11.99 -28.06
C VAL A 122 -9.22 -11.90 -28.23
N GLY A 123 -9.91 -11.33 -27.25
CA GLY A 123 -11.36 -11.16 -27.26
C GLY A 123 -11.85 -10.24 -28.37
N LEU A 124 -11.11 -9.18 -28.70
CA LEU A 124 -11.44 -8.29 -29.82
C LEU A 124 -11.35 -9.02 -31.16
N LEU A 125 -10.27 -9.78 -31.39
CA LEU A 125 -10.08 -10.57 -32.61
C LEU A 125 -11.18 -11.63 -32.76
N LEU A 126 -11.43 -12.41 -31.69
CA LEU A 126 -12.46 -13.44 -31.70
C LEU A 126 -13.86 -12.84 -31.87
N GLY A 127 -14.14 -11.70 -31.21
CA GLY A 127 -15.42 -11.02 -31.33
C GLY A 127 -15.67 -10.50 -32.74
N GLY A 128 -14.64 -9.94 -33.38
CA GLY A 128 -14.69 -9.51 -34.77
C GLY A 128 -14.91 -10.67 -35.74
N ILE A 129 -14.23 -11.80 -35.57
CA ILE A 129 -14.43 -13.02 -36.38
C ILE A 129 -15.86 -13.53 -36.23
N VAL A 130 -16.37 -13.63 -34.99
CA VAL A 130 -17.74 -14.09 -34.73
C VAL A 130 -18.76 -13.14 -35.36
N ALA A 131 -18.58 -11.83 -35.20
CA ALA A 131 -19.46 -10.84 -35.81
C ALA A 131 -19.44 -10.89 -37.34
N TRP A 132 -18.26 -11.08 -37.94
CA TRP A 132 -18.13 -11.24 -39.40
C TRP A 132 -18.85 -12.49 -39.89
N LEU A 133 -18.65 -13.64 -39.24
CA LEU A 133 -19.36 -14.88 -39.59
C LEU A 133 -20.88 -14.70 -39.48
N LEU A 134 -21.36 -14.13 -38.38
CA LEU A 134 -22.77 -13.83 -38.19
C LEU A 134 -23.29 -12.90 -39.28
N PHE A 135 -22.57 -11.83 -39.61
CA PHE A 135 -22.98 -10.87 -40.63
C PHE A 135 -23.07 -11.52 -42.01
N THR A 136 -22.12 -12.40 -42.37
CA THR A 136 -22.19 -13.14 -43.64
C THR A 136 -23.37 -14.10 -43.71
N ALA A 137 -23.81 -14.66 -42.57
CA ALA A 137 -24.89 -15.64 -42.52
C ALA A 137 -26.29 -15.01 -42.36
N LEU A 138 -26.40 -13.94 -41.58
CA LEU A 138 -27.67 -13.38 -41.09
C LEU A 138 -27.76 -11.86 -41.27
N GLY A 139 -26.73 -11.22 -41.83
CA GLY A 139 -26.64 -9.77 -41.94
C GLY A 139 -27.71 -9.18 -42.87
N PRO A 140 -28.12 -7.93 -42.61
CA PRO A 140 -29.00 -7.20 -43.52
C PRO A 140 -28.31 -6.97 -44.87
N ALA A 141 -29.11 -6.87 -45.94
CA ALA A 141 -28.60 -6.44 -47.25
C ALA A 141 -28.25 -4.94 -47.19
N VAL A 142 -26.97 -4.63 -47.10
CA VAL A 142 -26.45 -3.25 -47.01
C VAL A 142 -25.37 -3.00 -48.05
N PRO A 143 -25.14 -1.74 -48.44
CA PRO A 143 -24.09 -1.40 -49.40
C PRO A 143 -22.72 -1.92 -48.95
N ILE A 144 -21.96 -2.46 -49.90
CA ILE A 144 -20.58 -2.89 -49.66
C ILE A 144 -19.75 -1.67 -49.30
N ILE A 145 -18.90 -1.80 -48.29
CA ILE A 145 -17.96 -0.77 -47.88
C ILE A 145 -16.99 -0.51 -49.05
N SER A 146 -16.91 0.73 -49.53
CA SER A 146 -15.99 1.07 -50.62
C SER A 146 -14.53 0.84 -50.20
N GLY A 147 -13.65 0.56 -51.16
CA GLY A 147 -12.22 0.33 -50.86
C GLY A 147 -11.54 1.50 -50.15
N GLU A 148 -11.91 2.74 -50.53
CA GLU A 148 -11.44 3.95 -49.88
C GLU A 148 -11.92 4.06 -48.43
N GLN A 149 -13.23 3.90 -48.19
CA GLN A 149 -13.81 3.94 -46.85
C GLN A 149 -13.26 2.82 -45.97
N SER A 150 -13.10 1.62 -46.51
CA SER A 150 -12.48 0.50 -45.80
C SER A 150 -11.05 0.83 -45.35
N THR A 151 -10.28 1.51 -46.19
CA THR A 151 -8.91 1.93 -45.88
C THR A 151 -8.88 2.99 -44.78
N ILE A 152 -9.75 4.00 -44.87
CA ILE A 152 -9.90 5.04 -43.83
C ILE A 152 -10.28 4.40 -42.50
N ASN A 153 -11.30 3.55 -42.50
CA ASN A 153 -11.78 2.89 -41.31
C ASN A 153 -10.71 1.99 -40.69
N ALA A 154 -9.95 1.24 -41.50
CA ALA A 154 -8.87 0.39 -41.03
C ALA A 154 -7.79 1.20 -40.31
N ILE A 155 -7.41 2.38 -40.82
CA ILE A 155 -6.43 3.27 -40.16
C ILE A 155 -6.96 3.77 -38.81
N VAL A 156 -8.22 4.20 -38.75
CA VAL A 156 -8.84 4.70 -37.51
C VAL A 156 -8.97 3.59 -36.46
N ILE A 157 -9.37 2.39 -36.87
CA ILE A 157 -9.47 1.21 -36.01
C ILE A 157 -8.08 0.81 -35.50
N LEU A 158 -7.08 0.78 -36.39
CA LEU A 158 -5.69 0.47 -36.02
C LEU A 158 -5.15 1.49 -35.01
N PHE A 159 -5.41 2.78 -35.21
CA PHE A 159 -5.02 3.82 -34.27
C PHE A 159 -5.69 3.63 -32.90
N SER A 160 -7.00 3.31 -32.89
CA SER A 160 -7.76 3.06 -31.67
C SER A 160 -7.22 1.84 -30.92
N PHE A 161 -6.93 0.76 -31.64
CA PHE A 161 -6.32 -0.46 -31.10
C PHE A 161 -4.91 -0.22 -30.56
N ALA A 162 -4.04 0.48 -31.29
CA ALA A 162 -2.69 0.81 -30.84
C ALA A 162 -2.71 1.67 -29.57
N THR A 163 -3.62 2.65 -29.51
CA THR A 163 -3.83 3.48 -28.31
C THR A 163 -4.32 2.63 -27.13
N ALA A 164 -5.32 1.78 -27.35
CA ALA A 164 -5.85 0.89 -26.31
C ALA A 164 -4.80 -0.09 -25.78
N LEU A 165 -3.99 -0.68 -26.67
CA LEU A 165 -2.93 -1.62 -26.32
C LEU A 165 -1.81 -0.95 -25.52
N THR A 166 -1.36 0.23 -25.95
CA THR A 166 -0.31 0.98 -25.23
C THR A 166 -0.78 1.43 -23.84
N MET A 167 -2.00 1.95 -23.73
CA MET A 167 -2.60 2.30 -22.43
C MET A 167 -2.83 1.07 -21.53
N GLY A 168 -3.32 -0.04 -22.11
CA GLY A 168 -3.54 -1.29 -21.39
C GLY A 168 -2.24 -1.93 -20.87
N ALA A 169 -1.18 -1.94 -21.68
CA ALA A 169 0.13 -2.42 -21.27
C ALA A 169 0.81 -1.49 -20.25
N SER A 170 0.71 -0.17 -20.45
CA SER A 170 1.27 0.83 -19.54
C SER A 170 0.60 0.78 -18.16
N SER A 171 -0.74 0.71 -18.11
CA SER A 171 -1.49 0.58 -16.85
C SER A 171 -1.18 -0.73 -16.12
N ALA A 172 -1.01 -1.84 -16.84
CA ALA A 172 -0.57 -3.10 -16.26
C ALA A 172 0.83 -2.99 -15.63
N ASN A 173 1.78 -2.34 -16.32
CA ASN A 173 3.13 -2.11 -15.79
C ASN A 173 3.11 -1.20 -14.54
N ALA A 174 2.35 -0.11 -14.57
CA ALA A 174 2.20 0.80 -13.44
C ALA A 174 1.63 0.07 -12.20
N ARG A 175 0.61 -0.76 -12.40
CA ARG A 175 0.04 -1.60 -11.34
C ARG A 175 1.05 -2.60 -10.78
N GLN A 176 1.90 -3.19 -11.64
CA GLN A 176 2.95 -4.09 -11.16
C GLN A 176 3.96 -3.37 -10.26
N ALA A 177 4.34 -2.14 -10.64
CA ALA A 177 5.24 -1.32 -9.84
C ALA A 177 4.60 -0.97 -8.47
N GLU A 178 3.34 -0.56 -8.45
CA GLU A 178 2.60 -0.25 -7.21
C GLU A 178 2.48 -1.48 -6.28
N LEU A 179 2.11 -2.64 -6.83
CA LEU A 179 2.03 -3.88 -6.06
C LEU A 179 3.38 -4.31 -5.49
N THR A 180 4.46 -4.13 -6.24
CA THR A 180 5.82 -4.45 -5.78
C THR A 180 6.24 -3.52 -4.66
N PHE A 181 6.03 -2.21 -4.84
CA PHE A 181 6.30 -1.20 -3.83
C PHE A 181 5.49 -1.44 -2.54
N SER A 182 4.19 -1.73 -2.64
CA SER A 182 3.36 -2.04 -1.48
C SER A 182 3.81 -3.32 -0.76
N LYS A 183 4.27 -4.34 -1.49
CA LYS A 183 4.82 -5.56 -0.90
C LYS A 183 6.12 -5.30 -0.15
N GLU A 184 7.02 -4.52 -0.74
CA GLU A 184 8.29 -4.13 -0.10
C GLU A 184 8.02 -3.30 1.16
N LYS A 185 7.10 -2.34 1.10
CA LYS A 185 6.63 -1.56 2.26
C LYS A 185 6.09 -2.47 3.37
N ASN A 186 5.19 -3.40 3.04
CA ASN A 186 4.64 -4.34 4.02
C ASN A 186 5.71 -5.24 4.64
N LYS A 187 6.68 -5.71 3.83
CA LYS A 187 7.81 -6.50 4.31
C LYS A 187 8.70 -5.70 5.26
N ALA A 188 8.98 -4.44 4.94
CA ALA A 188 9.73 -3.53 5.80
C ALA A 188 9.00 -3.30 7.14
N LEU A 189 7.69 -3.03 7.10
CA LEU A 189 6.86 -2.89 8.31
C LEU A 189 6.82 -4.17 9.15
N GLN A 190 6.79 -5.33 8.51
CA GLN A 190 6.83 -6.62 9.21
C GLN A 190 8.18 -6.87 9.88
N ALA A 191 9.30 -6.60 9.19
CA ALA A 191 10.65 -6.73 9.75
C ALA A 191 10.86 -5.80 10.96
N LEU A 192 10.43 -4.55 10.81
CA LEU A 192 10.40 -3.55 11.88
C LEU A 192 9.56 -4.02 13.09
N SER A 193 8.33 -4.50 12.86
CA SER A 193 7.47 -5.02 13.94
C SER A 193 8.14 -6.18 14.68
N GLY A 194 8.80 -7.08 13.93
CA GLY A 194 9.61 -8.14 14.51
C GLY A 194 10.77 -7.60 15.36
N SER A 195 11.49 -6.58 14.88
CA SER A 195 12.58 -5.94 15.62
C SER A 195 12.09 -5.29 16.92
N ILE A 196 10.97 -4.57 16.89
CA ILE A 196 10.37 -3.97 18.09
C ILE A 196 10.03 -5.05 19.10
N ALA A 197 9.40 -6.14 18.67
CA ALA A 197 9.04 -7.24 19.55
C ALA A 197 10.29 -7.87 20.21
N HIS A 198 11.37 -8.03 19.46
CA HIS A 198 12.64 -8.52 19.98
C HIS A 198 13.29 -7.54 20.97
N GLU A 199 13.40 -6.25 20.62
CA GLU A 199 14.03 -5.25 21.49
C GLU A 199 13.20 -4.99 22.76
N MET A 200 11.86 -5.07 22.69
CA MET A 200 10.96 -4.93 23.84
C MET A 200 10.96 -6.14 24.79
N ARG A 201 11.26 -7.34 24.28
CA ARG A 201 11.30 -8.54 25.12
C ARG A 201 12.35 -8.43 26.23
N ASN A 202 13.48 -7.80 25.95
CA ASN A 202 14.57 -7.65 26.92
C ASN A 202 14.18 -6.82 28.16
N PRO A 203 13.73 -5.54 28.04
CA PRO A 203 13.30 -4.75 29.19
C PRO A 203 12.10 -5.40 29.91
N LEU A 204 11.14 -6.00 29.19
CA LEU A 204 10.02 -6.69 29.84
C LEU A 204 10.46 -7.91 30.66
N SER A 205 11.44 -8.68 30.17
CA SER A 205 12.00 -9.82 30.91
C SER A 205 12.74 -9.34 32.17
N GLN A 206 13.43 -8.20 32.09
CA GLN A 206 14.09 -7.57 33.24
C GLN A 206 13.06 -7.07 34.27
N ILE A 207 11.98 -6.42 33.84
CA ILE A 207 10.88 -6.00 34.74
C ILE A 207 10.27 -7.21 35.44
N LYS A 208 9.96 -8.28 34.69
CA LYS A 208 9.42 -9.52 35.27
C LYS A 208 10.36 -10.09 36.33
N TYR A 209 11.66 -10.19 36.01
CA TYR A 209 12.66 -10.68 36.95
C TYR A 209 12.72 -9.83 38.23
N SER A 210 12.74 -8.50 38.11
CA SER A 210 12.72 -7.60 39.26
C SER A 210 11.46 -7.78 40.13
N LEU A 211 10.28 -7.94 39.51
CA LEU A 211 9.03 -8.20 40.21
C LEU A 211 9.02 -9.57 40.92
N ASP A 212 9.51 -10.63 40.26
CA ASP A 212 9.63 -11.97 40.84
C ASP A 212 10.56 -11.95 42.07
N CYS A 213 11.70 -11.25 41.98
CA CYS A 213 12.60 -11.09 43.13
C CYS A 213 11.97 -10.29 44.27
N ILE A 214 11.23 -9.20 43.97
CA ILE A 214 10.50 -8.45 44.99
C ILE A 214 9.47 -9.34 45.70
N GLY A 215 8.68 -10.09 44.94
CA GLY A 215 7.67 -11.01 45.48
C GLY A 215 8.28 -12.08 46.40
N ASN A 216 9.42 -12.65 46.00
CA ASN A 216 10.13 -13.67 46.80
C ASN A 216 10.78 -13.10 48.07
N SER A 217 11.17 -11.82 48.07
CA SER A 217 11.74 -11.13 49.24
C SER A 217 10.68 -10.60 50.21
N LEU A 218 9.41 -10.52 49.80
CA LEU A 218 8.32 -10.07 50.66
C LEU A 218 7.83 -11.22 51.56
N PRO A 219 7.56 -10.95 52.86
CA PRO A 219 6.96 -11.95 53.74
C PRO A 219 5.57 -12.35 53.24
N ALA A 220 5.19 -13.61 53.46
CA ALA A 220 3.90 -14.14 53.04
C ALA A 220 2.74 -13.32 53.66
N PRO A 221 1.72 -12.91 52.87
CA PRO A 221 0.58 -12.19 53.40
C PRO A 221 -0.19 -13.09 54.37
N THR A 222 0.00 -12.87 55.67
CA THR A 222 -0.69 -13.58 56.75
C THR A 222 -1.79 -12.69 57.30
N SER A 223 -2.93 -13.27 57.65
CA SER A 223 -4.15 -12.56 58.13
C SER A 223 -4.06 -12.05 59.57
N THR A 224 -2.89 -12.12 60.20
CA THR A 224 -2.66 -11.73 61.60
C THR A 224 -1.90 -10.42 61.68
N ASP A 225 -2.46 -9.45 62.42
CA ASP A 225 -2.03 -8.05 62.63
C ASP A 225 -0.65 -7.84 63.30
N LEU A 226 0.21 -8.86 63.29
CA LEU A 226 1.56 -8.78 63.84
C LEU A 226 2.49 -8.16 62.79
N ALA A 227 3.03 -6.97 63.07
CA ALA A 227 4.04 -6.35 62.22
C ALA A 227 5.24 -7.28 62.05
N HIS A 228 5.50 -7.73 60.82
CA HIS A 228 6.67 -8.54 60.49
C HIS A 228 7.83 -7.59 60.12
N PRO A 229 8.86 -7.43 60.98
CA PRO A 229 9.98 -6.56 60.67
C PRO A 229 10.79 -7.13 59.50
N ILE A 230 10.96 -6.33 58.45
CA ILE A 230 11.82 -6.66 57.30
C ILE A 230 13.27 -6.41 57.72
N ALA A 231 14.13 -7.42 57.59
CA ALA A 231 15.57 -7.27 57.87
C ALA A 231 16.20 -6.22 56.94
N ALA A 232 17.15 -5.43 57.45
CA ALA A 232 17.79 -4.35 56.68
C ALA A 232 18.42 -4.83 55.36
N GLN A 233 18.94 -6.06 55.33
CA GLN A 233 19.48 -6.68 54.10
C GLN A 233 18.38 -6.93 53.06
N THR A 234 17.26 -7.53 53.47
CA THR A 234 16.09 -7.76 52.60
C THR A 234 15.50 -6.44 52.09
N LEU A 235 15.46 -5.42 52.95
CA LEU A 235 15.04 -4.07 52.54
C LEU A 235 15.96 -3.49 51.47
N HIS A 236 17.28 -3.66 51.62
CA HIS A 236 18.25 -3.22 50.63
C HIS A 236 18.10 -3.95 49.28
N GLU A 237 17.84 -5.26 49.31
CA GLU A 237 17.56 -6.06 48.12
C GLU A 237 16.27 -5.63 47.41
N LEU A 238 15.21 -5.35 48.17
CA LEU A 238 13.95 -4.81 47.64
C LEU A 238 14.18 -3.48 46.91
N TYR A 239 14.89 -2.53 47.53
CA TYR A 239 15.23 -1.25 46.88
C TYR A 239 16.05 -1.45 45.60
N ARG A 240 17.03 -2.36 45.62
CA ARG A 240 17.83 -2.68 44.44
C ARG A 240 16.97 -3.23 43.30
N ASN A 241 16.06 -4.16 43.59
CA ASN A 241 15.20 -4.77 42.59
C ASN A 241 14.19 -3.75 42.01
N VAL A 242 13.64 -2.86 42.84
CA VAL A 242 12.79 -1.75 42.39
C VAL A 242 13.55 -0.81 41.45
N ALA A 243 14.78 -0.43 41.82
CA ALA A 243 15.63 0.41 40.97
C ALA A 243 15.93 -0.26 39.62
N GLN A 244 16.22 -1.57 39.61
CA GLN A 244 16.40 -2.32 38.36
C GLN A 244 15.14 -2.33 37.48
N GLY A 245 13.96 -2.50 38.08
CA GLY A 245 12.68 -2.41 37.36
C GLY A 245 12.47 -1.05 36.70
N HIS A 246 12.76 0.05 37.41
CA HIS A 246 12.67 1.40 36.85
C HIS A 246 13.63 1.62 35.67
N ILE A 247 14.86 1.14 35.78
CA ILE A 247 15.84 1.24 34.68
C ILE A 247 15.34 0.46 33.45
N ALA A 248 14.78 -0.74 33.65
CA ALA A 248 14.23 -1.55 32.57
C ALA A 248 13.03 -0.86 31.88
N ILE A 249 12.13 -0.20 32.64
CA ILE A 249 11.04 0.62 32.08
C ILE A 249 11.60 1.77 31.25
N LYS A 250 12.59 2.51 31.78
CA LYS A 250 13.21 3.64 31.08
C LYS A 250 13.80 3.21 29.73
N ARG A 251 14.50 2.06 29.70
CA ARG A 251 15.03 1.47 28.45
C ARG A 251 13.93 1.06 27.49
N GLY A 252 12.85 0.44 27.98
CA GLY A 252 11.71 0.07 27.14
C GLY A 252 11.07 1.29 26.46
N LEU A 253 10.84 2.36 27.23
CA LEU A 253 10.31 3.62 26.68
C LEU A 253 11.26 4.30 25.69
N GLN A 254 12.57 4.18 25.92
CA GLN A 254 13.59 4.67 24.99
C GLN A 254 13.54 3.91 23.67
N VAL A 255 13.50 2.57 23.70
CA VAL A 255 13.35 1.72 22.51
C VAL A 255 12.08 2.10 21.73
N ILE A 256 10.93 2.20 22.40
CA ILE A 256 9.67 2.59 21.77
C ILE A 256 9.80 3.95 21.07
N SER A 257 10.33 4.95 21.77
CA SER A 257 10.46 6.30 21.23
C SER A 257 11.41 6.36 20.02
N MET A 258 12.55 5.69 20.11
CA MET A 258 13.53 5.61 19.02
C MET A 258 12.94 4.89 17.81
N THR A 259 12.27 3.74 18.01
CA THR A 259 11.67 3.04 16.89
C THR A 259 10.52 3.84 16.28
N LEU A 260 9.63 4.44 17.07
CA LEU A 260 8.53 5.25 16.53
C LEU A 260 9.04 6.40 15.67
N SER A 261 10.16 7.02 16.06
CA SER A 261 10.84 8.06 15.27
C SER A 261 11.42 7.55 13.95
N GLU A 262 11.90 6.30 13.88
CA GLU A 262 12.39 5.69 12.62
C GLU A 262 11.24 5.37 11.65
N VAL A 263 10.05 5.06 12.19
CA VAL A 263 8.86 4.69 11.39
C VAL A 263 8.09 5.91 10.91
N SER A 264 8.14 7.02 11.66
CA SER A 264 7.50 8.27 11.27
C SER A 264 8.22 8.85 10.04
N SER A 265 7.81 8.37 8.87
CA SER A 265 8.17 8.89 7.55
C SER A 265 7.53 10.25 7.25
N GLN A 266 7.01 10.93 8.27
CA GLN A 266 6.54 12.30 8.13
C GLN A 266 7.75 13.21 7.91
N ALA A 267 7.65 14.12 6.95
CA ALA A 267 8.62 15.19 6.83
C ALA A 267 8.72 15.90 8.19
N ILE A 268 9.94 16.11 8.69
CA ILE A 268 10.18 16.75 9.98
C ILE A 268 9.39 18.05 10.03
N ASP A 269 8.42 18.14 10.95
CA ASP A 269 7.60 19.33 11.08
C ASP A 269 8.44 20.45 11.70
N ARG A 270 8.75 21.45 10.88
CA ARG A 270 9.55 22.61 11.29
C ARG A 270 8.79 23.56 12.21
N SER A 271 7.48 23.36 12.41
CA SER A 271 6.66 24.17 13.31
C SER A 271 7.09 24.03 14.77
N HIS A 272 7.68 22.88 15.14
CA HIS A 272 8.15 22.57 16.49
C HIS A 272 9.63 22.91 16.73
N PHE A 273 10.31 23.54 15.77
CA PHE A 273 11.73 23.85 15.91
C PHE A 273 11.96 25.02 16.87
N ASP A 274 12.83 24.79 17.85
CA ASP A 274 13.28 25.80 18.80
C ASP A 274 14.81 25.96 18.74
N TYR A 275 15.33 26.98 19.42
CA TYR A 275 16.75 27.22 19.57
C TYR A 275 17.32 26.34 20.68
N VAL A 276 18.08 25.32 20.28
CA VAL A 276 18.64 24.29 21.16
C VAL A 276 20.15 24.52 21.33
N SER A 277 20.63 24.54 22.59
CA SER A 277 22.07 24.50 22.90
C SER A 277 22.60 23.08 22.70
N ALA A 278 23.63 22.93 21.86
CA ALA A 278 24.25 21.64 21.59
C ALA A 278 24.90 21.05 22.84
N ALA A 279 25.54 21.87 23.68
CA ALA A 279 26.15 21.41 24.92
C ALA A 279 25.11 20.88 25.91
N ILE A 280 24.03 21.63 26.15
CA ILE A 280 22.96 21.23 27.07
C ILE A 280 22.28 19.96 26.57
N ALA A 281 21.88 19.92 25.29
CA ALA A 281 21.19 18.78 24.72
C ALA A 281 22.09 17.52 24.65
N THR A 282 23.40 17.67 24.36
CA THR A 282 24.36 16.55 24.37
C THR A 282 24.51 15.97 25.78
N GLN A 283 24.69 16.84 26.76
CA GLN A 283 24.84 16.43 28.15
C GLN A 283 23.57 15.73 28.64
N LYS A 284 22.40 16.30 28.33
CA LYS A 284 21.10 15.71 28.59
C LYS A 284 20.96 14.31 27.96
N ALA A 285 21.34 14.13 26.70
CA ALA A 285 21.31 12.82 26.06
C ALA A 285 22.20 11.80 26.78
N VAL A 286 23.43 12.15 27.16
CA VAL A 286 24.32 11.22 27.86
C VAL A 286 23.81 10.90 29.27
N ASP A 287 23.16 11.83 29.95
CA ASP A 287 22.63 11.60 31.30
C ASP A 287 21.29 10.84 31.28
N GLU A 288 20.48 11.04 30.25
CA GLU A 288 19.19 10.38 30.12
C GLU A 288 19.27 8.98 29.51
N TYR A 289 20.35 8.63 28.81
CA TYR A 289 20.51 7.31 28.19
C TYR A 289 20.40 6.16 29.21
N GLY A 290 19.63 5.12 28.87
CA GLY A 290 19.40 3.96 29.74
C GLY A 290 20.51 2.90 29.72
N TYR A 291 21.71 3.19 30.24
CA TYR A 291 22.86 2.25 30.32
C TYR A 291 22.56 0.92 31.02
N GLU A 292 23.12 -0.21 30.57
CA GLU A 292 22.99 -1.55 31.19
C GLU A 292 23.55 -1.58 32.61
N THR A 293 24.74 -0.99 32.78
CA THR A 293 25.49 -0.97 34.04
C THR A 293 26.14 0.40 34.27
N GLN A 294 26.54 0.66 35.51
CA GLN A 294 27.30 1.86 35.83
C GLN A 294 28.69 1.88 35.15
N GLU A 295 29.26 0.70 34.85
CA GLU A 295 30.50 0.58 34.08
C GLU A 295 30.33 1.04 32.64
N GLU A 296 29.20 0.75 31.98
CA GLU A 296 28.91 1.31 30.66
C GLU A 296 28.79 2.83 30.69
N ARG A 297 28.12 3.40 31.70
CA ARG A 297 28.01 4.86 31.86
C ARG A 297 29.39 5.53 31.98
N LYS A 298 30.34 4.89 32.67
CA LYS A 298 31.71 5.40 32.86
C LYS A 298 32.52 5.41 31.55
N LYS A 299 32.17 4.59 30.58
CA LYS A 299 32.83 4.53 29.26
C LYS A 299 32.43 5.67 28.33
N VAL A 300 31.35 6.40 28.63
CA VAL A 300 30.84 7.51 27.79
C VAL A 300 31.18 8.85 28.42
N ARG A 301 31.92 9.69 27.68
CA ARG A 301 32.36 11.03 28.11
C ARG A 301 31.87 12.11 27.16
N VAL A 302 31.48 13.24 27.73
CA VAL A 302 31.14 14.46 26.99
C VAL A 302 32.26 15.47 27.17
N GLN A 303 32.73 16.07 26.08
CA GLN A 303 33.72 17.14 26.09
C GLN A 303 33.15 18.36 25.38
N ILE A 304 32.94 19.45 26.13
CA ILE A 304 32.48 20.72 25.56
C ILE A 304 33.70 21.60 25.30
N LEU A 305 34.05 21.79 24.03
CA LEU A 305 35.08 22.73 23.61
C LEU A 305 34.49 24.12 23.37
N GLN A 306 33.36 24.16 22.64
CA GLN A 306 32.64 25.39 22.33
C GLN A 306 31.17 25.04 22.10
N ASP A 307 30.28 25.64 22.90
CA ASP A 307 28.84 25.48 22.71
C ASP A 307 28.35 26.30 21.50
N PHE A 308 27.29 25.83 20.85
CA PHE A 308 26.59 26.54 19.79
C PHE A 308 25.09 26.27 19.87
N ILE A 309 24.31 27.23 19.38
CA ILE A 309 22.85 27.12 19.32
C ILE A 309 22.44 26.81 17.88
N PHE A 310 21.57 25.83 17.70
CA PHE A 310 20.98 25.49 16.41
C PHE A 310 19.46 25.50 16.50
N LYS A 311 18.79 25.72 15.36
CA LYS A 311 17.34 25.66 15.27
C LYS A 311 16.92 24.24 14.91
N GLY A 312 16.23 23.53 15.81
CA GLY A 312 15.83 22.14 15.62
C GLY A 312 14.90 21.62 16.72
N GLU A 313 14.59 20.34 16.67
CA GLU A 313 13.81 19.65 17.71
C GLU A 313 14.78 18.90 18.65
N GLU A 314 14.79 19.27 19.93
CA GLU A 314 15.70 18.68 20.93
C GLU A 314 15.54 17.15 21.02
N THR A 315 14.29 16.66 20.98
CA THR A 315 13.99 15.23 21.09
C THR A 315 14.61 14.41 19.95
N LEU A 316 14.52 14.89 18.70
CA LEU A 316 15.15 14.22 17.55
C LEU A 316 16.68 14.21 17.68
N TYR A 317 17.25 15.32 18.15
CA TYR A 317 18.69 15.41 18.40
C TYR A 317 19.16 14.41 19.46
N ILE A 318 18.42 14.27 20.57
CA ILE A 318 18.69 13.28 21.62
C ILE A 318 18.60 11.85 21.06
N PHE A 319 17.61 11.55 20.22
CA PHE A 319 17.46 10.21 19.63
C PHE A 319 18.61 9.83 18.69
N ILE A 320 19.17 10.80 17.96
CA ILE A 320 20.40 10.57 17.18
C ILE A 320 21.53 10.11 18.11
N LEU A 321 21.76 10.83 19.22
CA LEU A 321 22.81 10.48 20.17
C LEU A 321 22.54 9.14 20.86
N PHE A 322 21.29 8.85 21.23
CA PHE A 322 20.92 7.54 21.77
C PHE A 322 21.25 6.41 20.80
N ASN A 323 20.97 6.57 19.51
CA ASN A 323 21.31 5.58 18.48
C ASN A 323 22.83 5.37 18.37
N LEU A 324 23.62 6.45 18.41
CA LEU A 324 25.08 6.36 18.35
C LEU A 324 25.68 5.71 19.61
N ILE A 325 25.16 6.05 20.80
CA ILE A 325 25.57 5.42 22.06
C ILE A 325 25.22 3.93 22.07
N LYS A 326 24.01 3.56 21.61
CA LYS A 326 23.59 2.15 21.47
C LYS A 326 24.57 1.37 20.62
N ASN A 327 24.92 1.91 19.45
CA ASN A 327 25.83 1.28 18.52
C ASN A 327 27.23 1.10 19.12
N ALA A 328 27.80 2.13 19.75
CA ALA A 328 29.11 2.04 20.39
C ALA A 328 29.13 0.98 21.51
N LEU A 329 28.17 1.02 22.43
CA LEU A 329 28.11 0.08 23.56
C LEU A 329 27.90 -1.37 23.11
N TYR A 330 27.19 -1.60 22.01
CA TYR A 330 27.02 -2.93 21.44
C TYR A 330 28.38 -3.58 21.08
N TYR A 331 29.28 -2.83 20.45
CA TYR A 331 30.61 -3.32 20.07
C TYR A 331 31.59 -3.39 21.24
N PHE A 332 31.40 -2.60 22.30
CA PHE A 332 32.26 -2.64 23.50
C PHE A 332 32.17 -3.97 24.25
N LYS A 333 31.15 -4.81 23.99
CA LYS A 333 31.08 -6.19 24.49
C LYS A 333 32.25 -7.05 23.99
N SER A 334 32.78 -6.74 22.79
CA SER A 334 33.95 -7.41 22.19
C SER A 334 35.27 -6.67 22.45
N HIS A 335 35.21 -5.39 22.83
CA HIS A 335 36.38 -4.55 23.12
C HIS A 335 36.27 -3.89 24.52
N PRO A 336 36.69 -4.59 25.60
CA PRO A 336 36.42 -4.16 26.98
C PRO A 336 37.01 -2.79 27.35
N ASN A 337 38.13 -2.41 26.73
CA ASN A 337 38.83 -1.15 27.00
C ASN A 337 38.35 0.03 26.14
N ALA A 338 37.37 -0.20 25.26
CA ALA A 338 36.87 0.85 24.39
C ALA A 338 36.08 1.91 25.16
N ASN A 339 36.18 3.15 24.72
CA ASN A 339 35.49 4.30 25.28
C ASN A 339 34.82 5.12 24.17
N LEU A 340 33.75 5.82 24.53
CA LEU A 340 33.02 6.73 23.65
C LEU A 340 33.23 8.17 24.13
N THR A 341 33.71 9.03 23.25
CA THR A 341 33.83 10.47 23.52
C THR A 341 32.92 11.23 22.56
N ILE A 342 32.02 12.04 23.11
CA ILE A 342 31.14 12.95 22.37
C ILE A 342 31.66 14.37 22.61
N THR A 343 32.18 14.99 21.56
CA THR A 343 32.79 16.33 21.61
C THR A 343 31.87 17.35 20.96
N VAL A 344 31.50 18.40 21.70
CA VAL A 344 30.78 19.56 21.17
C VAL A 344 31.80 20.65 20.84
N GLU A 345 31.89 21.00 19.56
CA GLU A 345 32.78 22.02 19.03
C GLU A 345 32.01 23.00 18.13
N GLU A 346 32.66 24.04 17.63
CA GLU A 346 31.99 25.10 16.87
C GLU A 346 31.23 24.55 15.65
N GLY A 347 29.89 24.59 15.73
CA GLY A 347 28.98 24.19 14.65
C GLY A 347 28.88 22.69 14.38
N LYS A 348 29.49 21.81 15.19
CA LYS A 348 29.39 20.35 15.01
C LYS A 348 29.57 19.57 16.30
N VAL A 349 29.05 18.33 16.30
CA VAL A 349 29.14 17.39 17.42
C VAL A 349 29.80 16.12 16.90
N LEU A 350 30.99 15.82 17.39
CA LEU A 350 31.79 14.68 16.98
C LEU A 350 31.58 13.52 17.95
N VAL A 351 31.26 12.33 17.42
CA VAL A 351 31.15 11.10 18.21
C VAL A 351 32.30 10.18 17.81
N ARG A 352 33.17 9.83 18.76
CA ARG A 352 34.34 8.98 18.52
C ARG A 352 34.37 7.83 19.51
N ASP A 353 34.31 6.61 19.00
CA ASP A 353 34.59 5.39 19.76
C ASP A 353 36.05 4.94 19.53
N THR A 354 36.51 3.97 20.32
CA THR A 354 37.84 3.37 20.22
C THR A 354 37.79 1.85 20.08
N GLY A 355 36.70 1.27 19.56
CA GLY A 355 36.48 -0.18 19.58
C GLY A 355 35.51 -0.70 18.55
#